data_AF-A0A950MPG2-F1
#
_entry.id   AF-A0A950MPG2-F1
#
_cell.length_a   1.000
_cell.length_b   1.000
_cell.length_c   1.000
_cell.angle_alpha   90.00
_cell.angle_beta   90.00
_cell.angle_gamma   90.00
#
_symmetry.space_group_name_H-M   'P 1'
#
loop_
_entity.id
_entity.type
_entity.pdbx_description
1 polymer ?
#
loop_
_entity_poly.entity_id
_entity_poly.type
_entity_poly.pdbx_seq_one_letter_code
_entity_poly.pdbx_strand_id
1 'polypeptide(L)'
;TNSVEVAAAASRRPELRLIMIGGAVDHGVGGCIDGTATLSLAKLNIDLGVIGACAASASAGVSAHDPYDAAFKRALLAASRERLVLAMSDKLGARAPHRVAELKEIDTFVVEHDASAEALGELAAAGCNTLVADPAV
;
A
#
# COMPACT_ATOMS: atom_id res chain seq x y z
N THR A 1 8.00 -1.20 -9.44
CA THR A 1 6.97 -2.13 -8.90
C THR A 1 7.63 -3.44 -8.52
N ASN A 2 7.14 -4.15 -7.50
CA ASN A 2 7.54 -5.52 -7.17
C ASN A 2 6.49 -6.58 -7.60
N SER A 3 5.30 -6.14 -8.02
CA SER A 3 4.23 -7.02 -8.48
C SER A 3 4.47 -7.48 -9.92
N VAL A 4 4.31 -8.78 -10.16
CA VAL A 4 4.45 -9.40 -11.48
C VAL A 4 3.36 -8.89 -12.43
N GLU A 5 2.11 -8.82 -11.97
CA GLU A 5 0.99 -8.37 -12.79
C GLU A 5 1.09 -6.90 -13.17
N VAL A 6 1.46 -6.04 -12.22
CA VAL A 6 1.68 -4.61 -12.48
C VAL A 6 2.86 -4.43 -13.44
N ALA A 7 3.94 -5.19 -13.28
CA ALA A 7 5.07 -5.16 -14.21
C ALA A 7 4.66 -5.58 -15.63
N ALA A 8 3.88 -6.65 -15.76
CA ALA A 8 3.39 -7.14 -17.06
C ALA A 8 2.43 -6.15 -17.72
N ALA A 9 1.59 -5.46 -16.96
CA ALA A 9 0.71 -4.41 -17.48
C ALA A 9 1.51 -3.18 -17.92
N ALA A 10 2.45 -2.71 -17.10
CA ALA A 10 3.27 -1.54 -17.37
C ALA A 10 4.27 -1.77 -18.52
N SER A 11 4.76 -2.99 -18.73
CA SER A 11 5.71 -3.29 -19.82
C SER A 11 5.10 -3.09 -21.22
N ARG A 12 3.77 -3.07 -21.33
CA ARG A 12 3.05 -2.76 -22.57
C ARG A 12 2.94 -1.26 -22.86
N ARG A 13 3.48 -0.41 -21.99
CA ARG A 13 3.43 1.05 -22.07
C ARG A 13 4.83 1.61 -22.26
N PRO A 14 5.33 1.74 -23.51
CA PRO A 14 6.72 2.11 -23.80
C PRO A 14 7.10 3.53 -23.34
N GLU A 15 6.12 4.39 -23.06
CA GLU A 15 6.32 5.71 -22.48
C GLU A 15 6.75 5.66 -21.00
N LEU A 16 6.56 4.52 -20.33
CA LEU A 16 6.98 4.34 -18.93
C LEU A 16 8.39 3.74 -18.87
N ARG A 17 9.27 4.40 -18.11
CA ARG A 17 10.51 3.76 -17.66
C ARG A 17 10.21 2.79 -16.51
N LEU A 18 9.98 1.54 -16.85
CA LEU A 18 9.69 0.50 -15.86
C LEU A 18 10.97 0.01 -15.16
N ILE A 19 11.01 0.14 -13.84
CA ILE A 19 11.97 -0.54 -12.96
C ILE A 19 11.20 -1.58 -12.14
N MET A 20 11.59 -2.85 -12.30
CA MET A 20 11.05 -3.96 -11.53
C MET A 20 11.95 -4.27 -10.35
N ILE A 21 11.37 -4.33 -9.15
CA ILE A 21 12.05 -4.79 -7.94
C ILE A 21 11.93 -6.31 -7.91
N GLY A 22 13.06 -6.99 -8.08
CA GLY A 22 13.14 -8.45 -8.16
C GLY A 22 13.49 -9.13 -6.83
N GLY A 23 13.47 -10.46 -6.85
CA GLY A 23 13.68 -11.35 -5.72
C GLY A 23 12.99 -12.69 -5.98
N ALA A 24 12.82 -13.50 -4.94
CA ALA A 24 11.90 -14.63 -4.99
C ALA A 24 10.46 -14.10 -5.11
N VAL A 25 9.69 -14.69 -6.02
CA VAL A 25 8.26 -14.37 -6.18
C VAL A 25 7.49 -15.12 -5.09
N ASP A 26 6.78 -14.37 -4.26
CA ASP A 26 5.77 -14.91 -3.38
C ASP A 26 4.46 -15.06 -4.16
N HIS A 27 3.92 -16.28 -4.22
CA HIS A 27 2.70 -16.57 -4.97
C HIS A 27 1.43 -16.05 -4.28
N GLY A 28 1.41 -15.93 -2.96
CA GLY A 28 0.26 -15.41 -2.23
C GLY A 28 0.12 -13.90 -2.38
N VAL A 29 1.24 -13.18 -2.41
CA VAL A 29 1.28 -11.72 -2.61
C VAL A 29 1.34 -11.33 -4.09
N GLY A 30 1.80 -12.23 -4.97
CA GLY A 30 1.90 -11.99 -6.41
C GLY A 30 3.11 -11.12 -6.81
N GLY A 31 4.16 -11.11 -5.99
CA GLY A 31 5.32 -10.24 -6.19
C GLY A 31 6.51 -10.57 -5.30
N CYS A 32 7.60 -9.84 -5.51
CA CYS A 32 8.83 -10.00 -4.73
C CYS A 32 8.79 -9.15 -3.46
N ILE A 33 8.79 -9.79 -2.29
CA ILE A 33 8.76 -9.12 -0.97
C ILE A 33 9.88 -9.60 -0.04
N ASP A 34 10.81 -10.41 -0.57
CA ASP A 34 11.91 -10.96 0.21
C ASP A 34 12.95 -9.89 0.63
N GLY A 35 13.99 -10.33 1.34
CA GLY A 35 15.09 -9.45 1.76
C GLY A 35 15.82 -8.78 0.59
N THR A 36 15.94 -9.45 -0.57
CA THR A 36 16.60 -8.90 -1.76
C THR A 36 15.77 -7.76 -2.36
N ALA A 37 14.45 -7.96 -2.48
CA ALA A 37 13.51 -6.96 -2.93
C ALA A 37 13.50 -5.75 -1.98
N THR A 38 13.44 -6.00 -0.67
CA THR A 38 13.43 -4.98 0.38
C THR A 38 14.71 -4.13 0.37
N LEU A 39 15.88 -4.76 0.25
CA LEU A 39 17.17 -4.05 0.19
C LEU A 39 17.35 -3.26 -1.11
N SER A 40 16.78 -3.73 -2.22
CA SER A 40 16.80 -3.01 -3.49
C SER A 40 15.92 -1.77 -3.43
N LEU A 41 14.73 -1.91 -2.84
CA LEU A 41 13.77 -0.84 -2.62
C LEU A 41 14.33 0.26 -1.71
N ALA A 42 15.02 -0.10 -0.62
CA ALA A 42 15.58 0.83 0.35
C ALA A 42 16.66 1.77 -0.20
N LYS A 43 17.14 1.54 -1.43
CA LYS A 43 18.13 2.38 -2.11
C LYS A 43 17.50 3.44 -3.02
N LEU A 44 16.18 3.50 -3.08
CA LEU A 44 15.44 4.44 -3.91
C LEU A 44 14.98 5.64 -3.07
N ASN A 45 14.94 6.80 -3.70
CA ASN A 45 14.17 7.95 -3.22
C ASN A 45 12.90 8.01 -4.05
N ILE A 46 11.77 7.63 -3.45
CA ILE A 46 10.48 7.53 -4.13
C ILE A 46 9.68 8.79 -3.85
N ASP A 47 9.21 9.48 -4.90
CA ASP A 47 8.36 10.66 -4.71
C ASP A 47 6.98 10.28 -4.15
N LEU A 48 6.37 9.23 -4.71
CA LEU A 48 5.07 8.71 -4.30
C LEU A 48 5.08 7.18 -4.14
N GLY A 49 4.92 6.71 -2.91
CA GLY A 49 4.77 5.30 -2.57
C GLY A 49 3.31 4.90 -2.48
N VAL A 50 2.92 3.87 -3.24
CA VAL A 50 1.55 3.34 -3.24
C VAL A 50 1.56 1.92 -2.69
N ILE A 51 0.73 1.66 -1.68
CA ILE A 51 0.50 0.31 -1.14
C ILE A 51 -0.99 0.00 -1.04
N GLY A 52 -1.34 -1.29 -1.12
CA GLY A 52 -2.65 -1.76 -0.67
C GLY A 52 -2.65 -2.05 0.83
N ALA A 53 -3.78 -1.79 1.49
CA ALA A 53 -4.03 -2.21 2.87
C ALA A 53 -4.65 -3.61 2.93
N CYS A 54 -4.13 -4.50 3.77
CA CYS A 54 -4.87 -5.71 4.13
C CYS A 54 -5.91 -5.44 5.22
N ALA A 55 -5.66 -4.42 6.04
CA ALA A 55 -6.55 -3.90 7.07
C ALA A 55 -6.08 -2.49 7.48
N ALA A 56 -7.01 -1.60 7.82
CA ALA A 56 -6.72 -0.26 8.32
C ALA A 56 -7.74 0.14 9.40
N SER A 57 -7.28 0.50 10.59
CA SER A 57 -8.16 1.01 11.66
C SER A 57 -7.42 2.00 12.56
N ALA A 58 -8.16 2.85 13.27
CA ALA A 58 -7.58 3.82 14.20
C ALA A 58 -6.63 3.19 15.25
N SER A 59 -6.85 1.93 15.58
CA SER A 59 -6.22 1.26 16.71
C SER A 59 -5.14 0.25 16.31
N ALA A 60 -5.11 -0.21 15.06
CA ALA A 60 -4.03 -1.04 14.51
C ALA A 60 -3.14 -0.29 13.49
N GLY A 61 -3.60 0.83 12.96
CA GLY A 61 -3.02 1.46 11.79
C GLY A 61 -3.24 0.63 10.52
N VAL A 62 -2.45 0.89 9.49
CA VAL A 62 -2.34 0.01 8.32
C VAL A 62 -1.60 -1.25 8.73
N SER A 63 -2.15 -2.42 8.40
CA SER A 63 -1.60 -3.72 8.79
C SER A 63 -1.72 -4.77 7.69
N ALA A 64 -0.89 -5.81 7.78
CA ALA A 64 -0.83 -6.94 6.86
C ALA A 64 -0.88 -8.29 7.61
N HIS A 65 -1.30 -9.34 6.89
CA HIS A 65 -1.40 -10.70 7.42
C HIS A 65 -0.07 -11.44 7.39
N ASP A 66 0.77 -11.13 6.40
CA ASP A 66 2.09 -11.73 6.25
C ASP A 66 3.18 -10.79 6.79
N PRO A 67 4.13 -11.28 7.61
CA PRO A 67 5.17 -10.44 8.19
C PRO A 67 6.18 -9.90 7.17
N TYR A 68 6.44 -10.63 6.08
CA TYR A 68 7.34 -10.20 5.00
C TYR A 68 6.68 -9.13 4.14
N ASP A 69 5.39 -9.27 3.82
CA ASP A 69 4.62 -8.21 3.16
C ASP A 69 4.61 -6.92 4.02
N ALA A 70 4.37 -7.08 5.32
CA ALA A 70 4.42 -5.95 6.25
C ALA A 70 5.80 -5.26 6.26
N ALA A 71 6.88 -6.05 6.24
CA ALA A 71 8.25 -5.54 6.23
C ALA A 71 8.58 -4.81 4.92
N PHE A 72 8.19 -5.37 3.79
CA PHE A 72 8.39 -4.75 2.49
C PHE A 72 7.63 -3.43 2.38
N LYS A 73 6.35 -3.39 2.80
CA LYS A 73 5.55 -2.16 2.82
C LYS A 73 6.15 -1.09 3.74
N ARG A 74 6.67 -1.46 4.92
CA ARG A 74 7.40 -0.52 5.80
C ARG A 74 8.60 0.10 5.10
N ALA A 75 9.41 -0.72 4.43
CA ALA A 75 10.55 -0.22 3.67
C ALA A 75 10.13 0.69 2.51
N LEU A 76 9.02 0.38 1.84
CA LEU A 76 8.43 1.23 0.80
C LEU A 76 8.04 2.60 1.35
N LEU A 77 7.28 2.63 2.44
CA LEU A 77 6.82 3.88 3.06
C LEU A 77 7.99 4.72 3.60
N ALA A 78 9.03 4.07 4.12
CA ALA A 78 10.25 4.74 4.60
C ALA A 78 11.07 5.38 3.46
N ALA A 79 11.09 4.75 2.28
CA ALA A 79 11.77 5.26 1.09
C ALA A 79 10.93 6.31 0.31
N SER A 80 9.69 6.56 0.75
CA SER A 80 8.73 7.42 0.03
C SER A 80 8.56 8.78 0.70
N ARG A 81 8.56 9.83 -0.12
CA ARG A 81 8.28 11.21 0.31
C ARG A 81 6.79 11.39 0.61
N GLU A 82 5.91 10.91 -0.27
CA GLU A 82 4.46 10.87 -0.08
C GLU A 82 3.98 9.42 -0.06
N ARG A 83 3.03 9.12 0.82
CA ARG A 83 2.55 7.78 1.17
C ARG A 83 1.06 7.70 0.92
N LEU A 84 0.70 6.88 -0.05
CA LEU A 84 -0.68 6.66 -0.46
C LEU A 84 -1.08 5.21 -0.22
N VAL A 85 -2.25 5.03 0.41
CA VAL A 85 -2.82 3.72 0.69
C VAL A 85 -4.11 3.55 -0.09
N LEU A 86 -4.21 2.44 -0.81
CA LEU A 86 -5.44 1.96 -1.43
C LEU A 86 -6.13 1.01 -0.44
N ALA A 87 -7.37 1.30 -0.07
CA ALA A 87 -8.14 0.47 0.86
C ALA A 87 -9.55 0.22 0.34
N MET A 88 -9.92 -1.05 0.22
CA MET A 88 -11.32 -1.44 -0.02
C MET A 88 -12.15 -1.20 1.25
N SER A 89 -13.44 -0.97 1.08
CA SER A 89 -14.37 -0.64 2.17
C SER A 89 -14.37 -1.71 3.25
N ASP A 90 -14.24 -2.99 2.88
CA ASP A 90 -14.18 -4.13 3.80
C ASP A 90 -12.89 -4.22 4.64
N LYS A 91 -11.86 -3.41 4.32
CA LYS A 91 -10.59 -3.35 5.05
C LYS A 91 -10.54 -2.23 6.08
N LEU A 92 -11.46 -1.27 6.00
CA LEU A 92 -11.55 -0.16 6.94
C LEU A 92 -12.22 -0.63 8.24
N GLY A 93 -11.66 -0.24 9.38
CA GLY A 93 -12.03 -0.76 10.71
C GLY A 93 -11.44 -2.16 11.04
N ALA A 94 -10.90 -2.86 10.04
CA ALA A 94 -10.31 -4.18 10.24
C ALA A 94 -8.92 -4.13 10.89
N ARG A 95 -8.41 -5.30 11.28
CA ARG A 95 -7.06 -5.46 11.86
C ARG A 95 -6.37 -6.71 11.32
N ALA A 96 -5.06 -6.60 11.11
CA ALA A 96 -4.18 -7.71 10.79
C ALA A 96 -2.97 -7.74 11.77
N PRO A 97 -2.33 -8.90 11.99
CA PRO A 97 -1.35 -9.09 13.08
C PRO A 97 -0.05 -8.30 12.92
N HIS A 98 0.32 -7.86 11.71
CA HIS A 98 1.57 -7.16 11.47
C HIS A 98 1.33 -5.70 11.08
N ARG A 99 1.66 -4.78 12.00
CA ARG A 99 1.56 -3.33 11.74
C ARG A 99 2.54 -2.90 10.65
N VAL A 100 2.04 -2.15 9.68
CA VAL A 100 2.83 -1.47 8.64
C VAL A 100 3.11 -0.03 9.06
N ALA A 101 2.06 0.75 9.36
CA ALA A 101 2.18 2.15 9.74
C ALA A 101 0.98 2.57 10.60
N GLU A 102 1.14 3.57 11.46
CA GLU A 102 0.02 4.28 12.05
C GLU A 102 -0.73 5.08 10.98
N LEU A 103 -2.03 5.34 11.17
CA LEU A 103 -2.82 6.09 10.18
C LEU A 103 -2.22 7.47 9.90
N LYS A 104 -1.77 8.18 10.95
CA LYS A 104 -1.16 9.52 10.85
C LYS A 104 0.15 9.57 10.05
N GLU A 105 0.77 8.41 9.79
CA GLU A 105 1.99 8.33 8.98
C GLU A 105 1.67 8.26 7.48
N ILE A 106 0.40 8.09 7.10
CA ILE A 106 -0.09 8.03 5.73
C ILE A 106 -0.64 9.39 5.31
N ASP A 107 -0.20 9.88 4.15
CA ASP A 107 -0.60 11.20 3.65
C ASP A 107 -1.99 11.17 3.03
N THR A 108 -2.31 10.11 2.27
CA THR A 108 -3.61 9.97 1.59
C THR A 108 -4.11 8.54 1.57
N PHE A 109 -5.39 8.37 1.90
CA PHE A 109 -6.14 7.16 1.62
C PHE A 109 -7.00 7.34 0.37
N VAL A 110 -6.95 6.37 -0.53
CA VAL A 110 -7.93 6.21 -1.60
C VAL A 110 -8.84 5.05 -1.23
N VAL A 111 -10.14 5.33 -1.15
CA VAL A 111 -11.17 4.38 -0.71
C VAL A 111 -12.26 4.22 -1.75
N GLU A 112 -13.00 3.12 -1.66
CA GLU A 112 -14.14 2.87 -2.55
C GLU A 112 -15.28 3.86 -2.32
N HIS A 113 -16.12 4.01 -3.34
CA HIS A 113 -17.25 4.95 -3.35
C HIS A 113 -18.29 4.68 -2.25
N ASP A 114 -18.30 3.45 -1.71
CA ASP A 114 -19.25 2.97 -0.70
C ASP A 114 -18.63 2.90 0.72
N ALA A 115 -17.45 3.47 0.93
CA ALA A 115 -16.83 3.56 2.25
C ALA A 115 -17.77 4.24 3.25
N SER A 116 -17.97 3.60 4.42
CA SER A 116 -18.94 4.08 5.40
C SER A 116 -18.53 5.43 5.99
N ALA A 117 -19.51 6.25 6.37
CA ALA A 117 -19.26 7.53 7.03
C ALA A 117 -18.45 7.38 8.33
N GLU A 118 -18.61 6.25 9.04
CA GLU A 118 -17.82 5.89 10.21
C GLU A 118 -16.34 5.71 9.85
N ALA A 119 -16.05 4.90 8.83
CA ALA A 119 -14.68 4.67 8.36
C ALA A 119 -14.01 5.96 7.87
N LEU A 120 -14.73 6.79 7.10
CA LEU A 120 -14.25 8.10 6.66
C LEU A 120 -13.97 9.02 7.87
N GLY A 121 -14.83 8.98 8.89
CA GLY A 121 -14.65 9.71 10.13
C GLY A 121 -13.40 9.29 10.90
N GLU A 122 -13.08 7.99 10.96
CA GLU A 122 -11.84 7.50 11.58
C GLU A 122 -10.58 8.02 10.85
N LEU A 123 -10.58 7.97 9.51
CA LEU A 123 -9.46 8.46 8.71
C LEU A 123 -9.28 9.98 8.87
N ALA A 124 -10.37 10.75 8.85
CA ALA A 124 -10.34 12.19 9.06
C ALA A 124 -9.86 12.55 10.48
N ALA A 125 -10.31 11.82 11.51
CA ALA A 125 -9.85 12.02 12.89
C ALA A 125 -8.36 11.72 13.07
N ALA A 126 -7.80 10.82 12.25
CA ALA A 126 -6.36 10.55 12.20
C ALA A 126 -5.55 11.60 11.42
N GLY A 127 -6.21 12.59 10.82
CA GLY A 127 -5.58 13.65 10.03
C GLY A 127 -5.20 13.25 8.60
N CYS A 128 -5.74 12.12 8.11
CA CYS A 128 -5.47 11.65 6.75
C CYS A 128 -6.29 12.43 5.72
N ASN A 129 -5.68 12.76 4.57
CA ASN A 129 -6.46 13.14 3.41
C ASN A 129 -7.17 11.89 2.84
N THR A 130 -8.41 12.03 2.41
CA THR A 130 -9.18 10.90 1.86
C THR A 130 -9.74 11.27 0.50
N LEU A 131 -9.43 10.44 -0.49
CA LEU A 131 -10.01 10.49 -1.84
C LEU A 131 -10.98 9.32 -1.99
N VAL A 132 -12.21 9.62 -2.33
CA VAL A 132 -13.25 8.62 -2.59
C VAL A 132 -13.26 8.36 -4.10
N ALA A 133 -13.08 7.10 -4.50
CA ALA A 133 -13.12 6.71 -5.90
C ALA A 133 -14.53 6.84 -6.48
N ASP A 134 -14.64 7.05 -7.78
CA ASP A 134 -15.92 6.96 -8.48
C ASP A 134 -16.39 5.49 -8.55
N PRO A 135 -17.71 5.25 -8.67
CA PRO A 135 -18.23 3.91 -8.94
C PRO A 135 -17.63 3.32 -10.22
N ALA A 136 -17.41 2.00 -10.24
CA ALA A 136 -17.00 1.32 -11.46
C ALA A 136 -18.08 1.50 -12.55
N VAL A 137 -17.63 1.82 -13.77
CA VAL A 137 -18.47 2.01 -14.97
C VAL A 137 -18.86 0.67 -15.58
#